data_AF-A0AAV6I464-F1
#
_entry.id   AF-A0AAV6I464-F1
#
_cell.length_a   1.000
_cell.length_b   1.000
_cell.length_c   1.000
_cell.angle_alpha   90.00
_cell.angle_beta   90.00
_cell.angle_gamma   90.00
#
_symmetry.space_group_name_H-M   'P 1'
#
loop_
_entity.id
_entity.type
_entity.pdbx_description
1 polymer ?
#
loop_
_entity_poly.entity_id
_entity_poly.type
_entity_poly.pdbx_seq_one_letter_code
_entity_poly.pdbx_strand_id
1 'polypeptide(L)'
;MVLLSDLATEIVIPSCAVVGIVFSLNQWVLVSRVKLSSDLNSSGSGPPTNNNNGCNDYLIAEEEGINDHDVVVKCAEIQSAISEVSCYALWEFVLRQDFYSQGYYIAIVLKNWRSSFSGATSFLFTEYQYVGVFMIAFAILIFLFLGSVESFSTKSRPCTYNPHEMCKPALATAVFSTVSFLFGAITSVLSGFLGMKIATYANARTTLEARKGVGKAFITAFRSGAVMGFLLAANGLLVLYIAINLFKLYYGDDWEGLFEAITGYGLGGSSMALFGRVGGGIYTKAADVGADLVGKVERNIPEDDPRNPAVIADNVGDNVGDIAGMGSDLFGSYAESSCAALVVASISSFGINHEFTPMCYPLLVSSVGILVCLITTLFATNFFEIKAVKEIEPTLKKQLIISTILMTVGVALVSWIALPPSFTIFNFGAQKVVKNWKLQYYPP
;
A
#
# COMPACT_ATOMS: atom_id res chain seq x y z
N MET A 1 -27.53 -26.23 5.00
CA MET A 1 -27.74 -25.16 4.01
C MET A 1 -27.29 -23.85 4.62
N VAL A 2 -26.53 -23.07 3.86
CA VAL A 2 -26.00 -21.76 4.27
C VAL A 2 -27.13 -20.72 4.22
N LEU A 3 -27.11 -19.72 5.12
CA LEU A 3 -28.17 -18.72 5.21
C LEU A 3 -28.00 -17.61 4.15
N LEU A 4 -26.75 -17.28 3.80
CA LEU A 4 -26.39 -16.37 2.74
C LEU A 4 -26.33 -17.10 1.40
N SER A 5 -27.06 -16.60 0.40
CA SER A 5 -27.04 -17.15 -0.97
C SER A 5 -25.80 -16.72 -1.74
N ASP A 6 -25.37 -17.51 -2.72
CA ASP A 6 -24.21 -17.20 -3.58
C ASP A 6 -24.33 -15.87 -4.32
N LEU A 7 -25.52 -15.54 -4.83
CA LEU A 7 -25.78 -14.23 -5.46
C LEU A 7 -25.55 -13.07 -4.48
N ALA A 8 -25.93 -13.24 -3.21
CA ALA A 8 -25.70 -12.23 -2.20
C ALA A 8 -24.21 -12.08 -1.89
N THR A 9 -23.46 -13.18 -1.85
CA THR A 9 -21.99 -13.16 -1.70
C THR A 9 -21.32 -12.40 -2.86
N GLU A 10 -21.74 -12.64 -4.10
CA GLU A 10 -21.23 -11.94 -5.28
C GLU A 10 -21.50 -10.42 -5.25
N ILE A 11 -22.54 -9.98 -4.56
CA ILE A 11 -22.86 -8.55 -4.40
C ILE A 11 -22.13 -7.94 -3.20
N VAL A 12 -22.10 -8.62 -2.05
CA VAL A 12 -21.59 -8.09 -0.78
C VAL A 12 -20.10 -7.77 -0.87
N ILE A 13 -19.29 -8.68 -1.43
CA ILE A 13 -17.83 -8.52 -1.51
C ILE A 13 -17.42 -7.25 -2.27
N PRO A 14 -17.79 -7.08 -3.56
CA PRO A 14 -17.41 -5.87 -4.29
C PRO A 14 -18.09 -4.61 -3.72
N SER A 15 -19.29 -4.71 -3.16
CA SER A 15 -19.95 -3.56 -2.51
C SER A 15 -19.14 -3.05 -1.31
N CYS A 16 -18.64 -3.96 -0.46
CA CYS A 16 -17.81 -3.58 0.68
C CYS A 16 -16.47 -2.96 0.23
N ALA A 17 -15.86 -3.50 -0.82
CA ALA A 17 -14.66 -2.91 -1.41
C ALA A 17 -14.93 -1.49 -1.93
N VAL A 18 -16.01 -1.27 -2.68
CA VAL A 18 -16.40 0.06 -3.17
C VAL A 18 -16.66 1.02 -2.01
N VAL A 19 -17.34 0.58 -0.95
CA VAL A 19 -17.52 1.39 0.27
C VAL A 19 -16.19 1.80 0.88
N GLY A 20 -15.22 0.90 0.95
CA GLY A 20 -13.86 1.19 1.42
C GLY A 20 -13.15 2.24 0.56
N ILE A 21 -13.23 2.12 -0.77
CA ILE A 21 -12.64 3.09 -1.72
C ILE A 21 -13.33 4.46 -1.61
N VAL A 22 -14.66 4.49 -1.54
CA VAL A 22 -15.39 5.76 -1.39
C VAL A 22 -15.04 6.43 -0.07
N PHE A 23 -14.90 5.65 1.01
CA PHE A 23 -14.49 6.17 2.31
C PHE A 23 -13.06 6.74 2.26
N SER A 24 -12.11 6.05 1.65
CA SER A 24 -10.72 6.54 1.52
C SER A 24 -10.67 7.84 0.71
N LEU A 25 -11.38 7.92 -0.42
CA LEU A 25 -11.47 9.15 -1.21
C LEU A 25 -12.09 10.30 -0.42
N ASN A 26 -13.13 10.04 0.37
CA ASN A 26 -13.73 11.05 1.23
C ASN A 26 -12.74 11.56 2.31
N GLN A 27 -11.98 10.66 2.93
CA GLN A 27 -10.93 11.08 3.88
C GLN A 27 -9.85 11.93 3.20
N TRP A 28 -9.44 11.57 1.98
CA TRP A 28 -8.50 12.38 1.21
C TRP A 28 -9.08 13.77 0.90
N VAL A 29 -10.34 13.86 0.47
CA VAL A 29 -11.01 15.16 0.26
C VAL A 29 -11.01 15.99 1.55
N LEU A 30 -11.22 15.38 2.71
CA LEU A 30 -11.20 16.10 3.99
C LEU A 30 -9.79 16.61 4.33
N VAL A 31 -8.75 15.84 4.05
CA VAL A 31 -7.34 16.27 4.19
C VAL A 31 -7.02 17.40 3.20
N SER A 32 -7.58 17.36 1.99
CA SER A 32 -7.36 18.38 0.96
C SER A 32 -7.92 19.77 1.31
N ARG A 33 -8.76 19.86 2.35
CA ARG A 33 -9.26 21.14 2.88
C ARG A 33 -8.14 21.96 3.52
N VAL A 34 -7.06 21.33 3.98
CA VAL A 34 -5.85 22.02 4.39
C VAL A 34 -5.12 22.49 3.13
N LYS A 35 -5.19 23.80 2.87
CA LYS A 35 -4.64 24.42 1.66
C LYS A 35 -3.14 24.71 1.85
N LEU A 36 -2.35 24.28 0.88
CA LEU A 36 -0.97 24.71 0.66
C LEU A 36 -0.86 25.17 -0.80
N SER A 37 -0.19 26.30 -1.02
CA SER A 37 0.21 26.74 -2.36
C SER A 37 1.60 27.35 -2.27
N SER A 38 2.42 27.07 -3.28
CA SER A 38 3.75 27.63 -3.48
C SER A 38 3.75 28.92 -4.30
N ASP A 39 2.60 29.38 -4.79
CA ASP A 39 2.52 30.53 -5.69
C ASP A 39 2.50 31.87 -4.94
N LEU A 40 3.62 32.60 -5.05
CA LEU A 40 3.79 33.99 -4.62
C LEU A 40 2.94 35.03 -5.39
N ASN A 41 2.00 34.61 -6.24
CA ASN A 41 1.32 35.51 -7.20
C ASN A 41 -0.21 35.63 -7.06
N SER A 42 -0.78 35.32 -5.89
CA SER A 42 -2.22 35.48 -5.66
C SER A 42 -2.59 36.54 -4.62
N SER A 43 -2.14 37.77 -4.83
CA SER A 43 -2.84 38.96 -4.32
C SER A 43 -2.64 40.13 -5.26
N GLY A 44 -3.61 40.36 -6.15
CA GLY A 44 -3.65 41.50 -7.05
C GLY A 44 -4.20 42.76 -6.39
N SER A 45 -3.43 43.85 -6.49
CA SER A 45 -3.90 45.23 -6.69
C SER A 45 -2.70 46.06 -7.20
N GLY A 46 -2.76 46.55 -8.45
CA GLY A 46 -1.64 47.20 -9.18
C GLY A 46 -1.33 48.67 -8.81
N PRO A 47 -0.72 49.47 -9.72
CA PRO A 47 0.74 49.73 -9.85
C PRO A 47 1.10 51.25 -9.65
N PRO A 48 2.37 51.75 -9.73
CA PRO A 48 3.16 51.85 -10.98
C PRO A 48 4.69 51.62 -10.89
N THR A 49 5.24 51.14 -12.02
CA THR A 49 6.58 51.31 -12.64
C THR A 49 7.73 51.97 -11.84
N ASN A 50 8.90 51.30 -11.78
CA ASN A 50 10.12 51.80 -12.43
C ASN A 50 11.26 50.77 -12.49
N ASN A 51 11.94 50.73 -13.63
CA ASN A 51 13.24 50.09 -13.84
C ASN A 51 14.27 50.58 -12.81
N ASN A 52 15.02 49.67 -12.20
CA ASN A 52 16.48 49.78 -12.13
C ASN A 52 17.16 48.49 -11.69
N ASN A 53 18.21 48.16 -12.44
CA ASN A 53 19.20 47.14 -12.14
C ASN A 53 19.84 47.40 -10.77
N GLY A 54 19.98 46.36 -9.96
CA GLY A 54 20.72 46.45 -8.70
C GLY A 54 20.83 45.09 -8.02
N CYS A 55 21.99 44.46 -8.21
CA CYS A 55 22.46 43.38 -7.37
C CYS A 55 22.50 43.88 -5.92
N ASN A 56 21.70 43.30 -5.02
CA ASN A 56 21.90 43.46 -3.59
C ASN A 56 21.79 42.09 -2.93
N ASP A 57 22.96 41.62 -2.49
CA ASP A 57 23.14 40.66 -1.43
C ASP A 57 22.30 41.05 -0.22
N TYR A 58 21.55 40.09 0.33
CA TYR A 58 21.16 40.11 1.73
C TYR A 58 21.51 38.77 2.36
N LEU A 59 22.71 38.74 2.92
CA LEU A 59 23.06 37.95 4.08
C LEU A 59 22.31 38.50 5.31
N ILE A 60 21.65 37.61 6.04
CA ILE A 60 21.31 37.64 7.48
C ILE A 60 20.66 38.93 8.01
N ALA A 61 19.36 38.87 8.32
CA ALA A 61 18.66 39.69 9.32
C ALA A 61 17.52 38.81 9.87
N GLU A 62 17.65 38.33 11.12
CA GLU A 62 17.08 38.91 12.34
C GLU A 62 15.64 38.44 12.60
N GLU A 63 15.44 37.91 13.81
CA GLU A 63 14.16 37.56 14.39
C GLU A 63 13.22 38.79 14.37
N GLU A 64 12.11 38.73 13.63
CA GLU A 64 10.88 39.45 13.97
C GLU A 64 9.73 39.01 13.07
N GLY A 65 8.70 38.41 13.69
CA GLY A 65 7.38 38.18 13.08
C GLY A 65 7.36 37.17 11.94
N ILE A 66 7.27 35.88 12.26
CA ILE A 66 6.96 34.83 11.28
C ILE A 66 5.64 35.21 10.58
N ASN A 67 5.74 35.73 9.36
CA ASN A 67 4.59 36.03 8.56
C ASN A 67 3.96 34.69 8.17
N ASP A 68 2.70 34.49 8.54
CA ASP A 68 2.08 33.17 8.52
C ASP A 68 2.03 32.54 7.12
N HIS A 69 2.10 33.40 6.11
CA HIS A 69 2.15 33.06 4.71
C HIS A 69 3.51 32.47 4.29
N ASP A 70 4.63 33.00 4.78
CA ASP A 70 5.98 32.56 4.40
C ASP A 70 6.25 31.14 4.91
N VAL A 71 5.71 30.77 6.08
CA VAL A 71 5.77 29.39 6.60
C VAL A 71 4.98 28.43 5.71
N VAL A 72 3.79 28.84 5.25
CA VAL A 72 2.96 28.01 4.37
C VAL A 72 3.67 27.77 3.03
N VAL A 73 4.26 28.82 2.45
CA VAL A 73 5.06 28.70 1.22
C VAL A 73 6.27 27.79 1.46
N LYS A 74 7.01 27.96 2.56
CA LYS A 74 8.17 27.11 2.86
C LYS A 74 7.79 25.65 3.08
N CYS A 75 6.71 25.38 3.80
CA CYS A 75 6.18 24.03 3.97
C CYS A 75 5.79 23.40 2.63
N ALA A 76 5.19 24.19 1.72
CA ALA A 76 4.86 23.73 0.38
C ALA A 76 6.12 23.43 -0.45
N GLU A 77 7.14 24.28 -0.39
CA GLU A 77 8.43 24.03 -1.07
C GLU A 77 9.09 22.73 -0.59
N ILE A 78 9.11 22.50 0.73
CA ILE A 78 9.68 21.28 1.32
C ILE A 78 8.83 20.06 0.90
N GLN A 79 7.50 20.16 0.94
CA GLN A 79 6.61 19.10 0.47
C GLN A 79 6.88 18.76 -1.00
N SER A 80 7.01 19.78 -1.86
CA SER A 80 7.31 19.60 -3.28
C SER A 80 8.66 18.93 -3.49
N ALA A 81 9.67 19.30 -2.70
CA ALA A 81 10.99 18.66 -2.75
C ALA A 81 10.94 17.15 -2.42
N ILE A 82 10.02 16.76 -1.55
CA ILE A 82 9.79 15.36 -1.17
C ILE A 82 8.92 14.62 -2.22
N SER A 83 7.96 15.28 -2.87
CA SER A 83 6.80 14.62 -3.52
C SER A 83 6.80 14.52 -5.08
N GLU A 84 7.12 15.56 -5.84
CA GLU A 84 6.93 15.62 -7.31
C GLU A 84 8.26 15.49 -8.08
N VAL A 85 8.27 14.99 -9.34
CA VAL A 85 9.46 14.88 -10.25
C VAL A 85 9.17 15.55 -11.60
N SER A 86 10.24 16.09 -12.23
CA SER A 86 10.36 16.11 -13.70
C SER A 86 11.65 15.41 -14.18
N CYS A 87 11.54 14.66 -15.28
CA CYS A 87 12.24 13.40 -15.57
C CYS A 87 13.62 13.50 -16.30
N TYR A 88 14.33 14.63 -16.27
CA TYR A 88 15.47 14.83 -17.20
C TYR A 88 16.90 14.79 -16.61
N ALA A 89 17.08 14.77 -15.28
CA ALA A 89 18.41 14.99 -14.70
C ALA A 89 19.24 13.72 -14.42
N LEU A 90 18.61 12.56 -14.20
CA LEU A 90 19.33 11.32 -13.85
C LEU A 90 20.03 10.66 -15.05
N TRP A 91 19.55 10.92 -16.27
CA TRP A 91 20.14 10.42 -17.51
C TRP A 91 21.48 11.10 -17.86
N GLU A 92 21.67 12.38 -17.49
CA GLU A 92 22.94 13.10 -17.71
C GLU A 92 24.02 12.77 -16.68
N PHE A 93 23.66 12.29 -15.48
CA PHE A 93 24.64 11.99 -14.42
C PHE A 93 25.30 10.60 -14.57
N VAL A 94 24.57 9.62 -15.14
CA VAL A 94 25.11 8.26 -15.36
C VAL A 94 25.99 8.17 -16.62
N LEU A 95 25.86 9.12 -17.57
CA LEU A 95 26.63 9.12 -18.82
C LEU A 95 27.80 10.12 -18.87
N ARG A 96 28.07 10.89 -17.81
CA ARG A 96 29.24 11.78 -17.72
C ARG A 96 30.16 11.41 -16.55
N GLN A 97 30.61 10.16 -16.50
CA GLN A 97 31.96 9.89 -16.01
C GLN A 97 32.93 10.09 -17.17
N ASP A 98 33.26 11.33 -17.50
CA ASP A 98 34.53 11.69 -18.13
C ASP A 98 34.67 13.21 -18.22
N PHE A 99 35.90 13.67 -17.98
CA PHE A 99 36.43 15.05 -18.02
C PHE A 99 36.34 15.95 -16.77
N TYR A 100 37.46 15.90 -16.02
CA TYR A 100 38.10 17.00 -15.32
C TYR A 100 38.23 18.26 -16.22
N SER A 101 37.89 19.44 -15.69
CA SER A 101 38.71 20.68 -15.66
C SER A 101 37.89 21.99 -15.68
N GLN A 102 38.27 22.90 -14.77
CA GLN A 102 38.01 24.35 -14.70
C GLN A 102 36.61 24.88 -14.28
N GLY A 103 36.46 25.14 -12.98
CA GLY A 103 36.57 26.49 -12.40
C GLY A 103 35.49 27.55 -12.64
N TYR A 104 34.60 27.44 -13.63
CA TYR A 104 33.65 28.54 -13.95
C TYR A 104 32.20 28.08 -14.21
N TYR A 105 31.78 26.92 -13.68
CA TYR A 105 30.42 26.40 -13.86
C TYR A 105 29.56 26.38 -12.59
N ILE A 106 30.08 26.76 -11.43
CA ILE A 106 29.31 26.70 -10.17
C ILE A 106 28.10 27.66 -10.20
N ALA A 107 28.18 28.80 -10.90
CA ALA A 107 27.06 29.74 -10.96
C ALA A 107 25.95 29.34 -11.96
N ILE A 108 26.26 28.64 -13.05
CA ILE A 108 25.26 28.16 -14.02
C ILE A 108 24.61 26.86 -13.54
N VAL A 109 25.37 26.03 -12.82
CA VAL A 109 24.82 24.88 -12.10
C VAL A 109 23.84 25.38 -11.03
N LEU A 110 24.21 26.36 -10.21
CA LEU A 110 23.31 26.87 -9.16
C LEU A 110 22.03 27.58 -9.67
N LYS A 111 22.09 28.28 -10.82
CA LYS A 111 20.89 28.94 -11.37
C LYS A 111 19.87 27.98 -11.99
N ASN A 112 20.32 26.82 -12.50
CA ASN A 112 19.44 25.74 -12.96
C ASN A 112 19.08 24.72 -11.86
N TRP A 113 19.72 24.78 -10.68
CA TRP A 113 19.42 23.93 -9.53
C TRP A 113 18.12 24.27 -8.79
N ARG A 114 17.47 25.39 -9.13
CA ARG A 114 16.26 25.88 -8.46
C ARG A 114 14.97 25.13 -8.86
N SER A 115 15.05 24.06 -9.68
CA SER A 115 13.87 23.44 -10.27
C SER A 115 13.79 21.90 -10.24
N SER A 116 14.65 21.16 -9.53
CA SER A 116 14.55 19.69 -9.57
C SER A 116 15.17 18.96 -8.37
N PHE A 117 14.65 19.20 -7.16
CA PHE A 117 14.83 18.27 -6.04
C PHE A 117 13.52 17.55 -5.81
N SER A 118 13.56 16.21 -5.94
CA SER A 118 12.40 15.35 -6.13
C SER A 118 12.75 13.92 -5.75
N GLY A 119 12.56 13.54 -4.48
CA GLY A 119 13.16 12.30 -3.93
C GLY A 119 12.30 11.03 -4.07
N ALA A 120 11.11 11.01 -3.45
CA ALA A 120 10.39 9.76 -3.21
C ALA A 120 9.84 9.10 -4.49
N THR A 121 9.24 9.90 -5.38
CA THR A 121 8.75 9.39 -6.67
C THR A 121 9.89 8.91 -7.57
N SER A 122 11.06 9.58 -7.52
CA SER A 122 12.23 9.21 -8.32
C SER A 122 12.79 7.85 -7.88
N PHE A 123 13.01 7.70 -6.57
CA PHE A 123 13.48 6.45 -5.99
C PHE A 123 12.55 5.28 -6.31
N LEU A 124 11.24 5.42 -6.05
CA LEU A 124 10.28 4.34 -6.32
C LEU A 124 10.21 4.01 -7.81
N PHE A 125 10.31 4.99 -8.71
CA PHE A 125 10.32 4.69 -10.14
C PHE A 125 11.56 3.88 -10.53
N THR A 126 12.75 4.26 -10.04
CA THR A 126 13.97 3.49 -10.27
C THR A 126 13.86 2.09 -9.68
N GLU A 127 13.41 1.95 -8.42
CA GLU A 127 13.20 0.65 -7.78
C GLU A 127 12.22 -0.21 -8.58
N TYR A 128 11.08 0.34 -8.97
CA TYR A 128 10.05 -0.38 -9.74
C TYR A 128 10.48 -0.72 -11.16
N GLN A 129 11.43 -0.01 -11.77
CA GLN A 129 12.03 -0.44 -13.04
C GLN A 129 12.81 -1.75 -12.86
N TYR A 130 13.66 -1.85 -11.84
CA TYR A 130 14.41 -3.08 -11.55
C TYR A 130 13.48 -4.22 -11.13
N VAL A 131 12.53 -3.93 -10.24
CA VAL A 131 11.53 -4.88 -9.76
C VAL A 131 10.64 -5.36 -10.92
N GLY A 132 10.30 -4.48 -11.87
CA GLY A 132 9.55 -4.83 -13.08
C GLY A 132 10.29 -5.80 -14.00
N VAL A 133 11.61 -5.63 -14.18
CA VAL A 133 12.44 -6.58 -14.92
C VAL A 133 12.47 -7.94 -14.22
N PHE A 134 12.68 -7.95 -12.90
CA PHE A 134 12.62 -9.18 -12.10
C PHE A 134 11.25 -9.86 -12.21
N MET A 135 10.16 -9.10 -12.11
CA MET A 135 8.78 -9.59 -12.23
C MET A 135 8.57 -10.35 -13.54
N ILE A 136 8.98 -9.78 -14.68
CA ILE A 136 8.83 -10.43 -15.99
C ILE A 136 9.68 -11.70 -16.07
N ALA A 137 10.95 -11.64 -15.62
CA ALA A 137 11.83 -12.80 -15.61
C ALA A 137 11.29 -13.95 -14.74
N PHE A 138 10.78 -13.62 -13.56
CA PHE A 138 10.21 -14.59 -12.63
C PHE A 138 8.87 -15.16 -13.13
N ALA A 139 8.05 -14.33 -13.79
CA ALA A 139 6.82 -14.77 -14.44
C ALA A 139 7.09 -15.83 -15.55
N ILE A 140 8.14 -15.62 -16.36
CA ILE A 140 8.60 -16.59 -17.36
C ILE A 140 9.06 -17.89 -16.67
N LEU A 141 9.81 -17.78 -15.57
CA LEU A 141 10.28 -18.93 -14.81
C LEU A 141 9.11 -19.75 -14.24
N ILE A 142 8.10 -19.10 -13.66
CA ILE A 142 6.88 -19.77 -13.18
C ILE A 142 6.21 -20.55 -14.32
N PHE A 143 6.03 -19.91 -15.48
CA PHE A 143 5.40 -20.55 -16.62
C PHE A 143 6.19 -21.77 -17.11
N LEU A 144 7.52 -21.64 -17.25
CA LEU A 144 8.37 -22.72 -17.73
C LEU A 144 8.42 -23.90 -16.75
N PHE A 145 8.54 -23.63 -15.46
CA PHE A 145 8.65 -24.69 -14.46
C PHE A 145 7.33 -25.41 -14.23
N LEU A 146 6.22 -24.69 -14.10
CA LEU A 146 4.89 -25.32 -13.98
C LEU A 146 4.47 -26.01 -15.30
N GLY A 147 4.78 -25.42 -16.45
CA GLY A 147 4.50 -26.02 -17.75
C GLY A 147 5.32 -27.28 -18.04
N SER A 148 6.56 -27.33 -17.55
CA SER A 148 7.45 -28.48 -17.71
C SER A 148 7.03 -29.72 -16.93
N VAL A 149 6.18 -29.61 -15.90
CA VAL A 149 5.75 -30.75 -15.08
C VAL A 149 5.11 -31.85 -15.94
N GLU A 150 4.31 -31.45 -16.93
CA GLU A 150 3.64 -32.35 -17.88
C GLU A 150 4.16 -32.14 -19.31
N SER A 151 5.42 -31.70 -19.46
CA SER A 151 6.05 -31.46 -20.77
C SER A 151 5.20 -30.60 -21.72
N PHE A 152 4.56 -29.55 -21.18
CA PHE A 152 3.66 -28.64 -21.91
C PHE A 152 2.47 -29.35 -22.60
N SER A 153 2.02 -30.48 -22.05
CA SER A 153 0.85 -31.21 -22.55
C SER A 153 -0.43 -30.40 -22.42
N THR A 154 -1.25 -30.43 -23.48
CA THR A 154 -2.58 -29.80 -23.53
C THR A 154 -3.72 -30.75 -23.15
N LYS A 155 -3.39 -31.99 -22.77
CA LYS A 155 -4.40 -33.00 -22.42
C LYS A 155 -4.93 -32.80 -21.00
N SER A 156 -6.23 -32.97 -20.83
CA SER A 156 -6.88 -33.01 -19.52
C SER A 156 -6.37 -34.17 -18.68
N ARG A 157 -6.30 -33.97 -17.36
CA ARG A 157 -5.77 -34.93 -16.38
C ARG A 157 -6.87 -35.37 -15.39
N PRO A 158 -6.78 -36.55 -14.76
CA PRO A 158 -7.64 -36.86 -13.63
C PRO A 158 -7.36 -35.88 -12.47
N CYS A 159 -8.41 -35.43 -11.78
CA CYS A 159 -8.30 -34.52 -10.64
C CYS A 159 -7.61 -35.18 -9.44
N THR A 160 -6.85 -34.42 -8.64
CA THR A 160 -6.06 -34.97 -7.53
C THR A 160 -6.95 -35.45 -6.38
N TYR A 161 -8.09 -34.79 -6.17
CA TYR A 161 -9.06 -35.15 -5.12
C TYR A 161 -10.04 -36.25 -5.53
N ASN A 162 -10.32 -36.40 -6.83
CA ASN A 162 -11.23 -37.42 -7.36
C ASN A 162 -10.72 -37.96 -8.71
N PRO A 163 -10.15 -39.18 -8.74
CA PRO A 163 -9.63 -39.78 -9.97
C PRO A 163 -10.69 -40.03 -11.06
N HIS A 164 -11.97 -39.95 -10.71
CA HIS A 164 -13.09 -40.13 -11.65
C HIS A 164 -13.48 -38.86 -12.41
N GLU A 165 -12.96 -37.70 -12.01
CA GLU A 165 -13.23 -36.41 -12.66
C GLU A 165 -12.01 -35.93 -13.46
N MET A 166 -12.28 -35.24 -14.57
CA MET A 166 -11.25 -34.73 -15.46
C MET A 166 -11.06 -33.23 -15.23
N CYS A 167 -9.88 -32.86 -14.74
CA CYS A 167 -9.45 -31.50 -14.50
C CYS A 167 -8.80 -30.88 -15.75
N LYS A 168 -8.68 -29.55 -15.73
CA LYS A 168 -8.03 -28.76 -16.78
C LYS A 168 -6.54 -29.14 -16.88
N PRO A 169 -5.91 -28.92 -18.06
CA PRO A 169 -4.51 -29.28 -18.26
C PRO A 169 -3.60 -28.47 -17.33
N ALA A 170 -2.52 -29.09 -16.83
CA ALA A 170 -1.54 -28.42 -15.97
C ALA A 170 -0.91 -27.18 -16.65
N LEU A 171 -0.83 -27.18 -17.98
CA LEU A 171 -0.40 -26.01 -18.74
C LEU A 171 -1.32 -24.80 -18.55
N ALA A 172 -2.64 -25.01 -18.40
CA ALA A 172 -3.55 -23.92 -18.09
C ALA A 172 -3.27 -23.35 -16.71
N THR A 173 -3.09 -24.21 -15.70
CA THR A 173 -2.67 -23.78 -14.35
C THR A 173 -1.37 -22.99 -14.40
N ALA A 174 -0.37 -23.42 -15.19
CA ALA A 174 0.86 -22.66 -15.38
C ALA A 174 0.61 -21.25 -15.93
N VAL A 175 -0.22 -21.10 -16.97
CA VAL A 175 -0.57 -19.80 -17.55
C VAL A 175 -1.31 -18.92 -16.54
N PHE A 176 -2.35 -19.46 -15.90
CA PHE A 176 -3.17 -18.71 -14.96
C PHE A 176 -2.41 -18.35 -13.68
N SER A 177 -1.50 -19.19 -13.20
CA SER A 177 -0.55 -18.88 -12.11
C SER A 177 0.39 -17.74 -12.47
N THR A 178 0.90 -17.71 -13.71
CA THR A 178 1.72 -16.59 -14.18
C THR A 178 0.90 -15.29 -14.28
N VAL A 179 -0.35 -15.36 -14.75
CA VAL A 179 -1.25 -14.20 -14.80
C VAL A 179 -1.61 -13.70 -13.39
N SER A 180 -1.94 -14.60 -12.46
CA SER A 180 -2.26 -14.21 -11.08
C SER A 180 -1.03 -13.62 -10.38
N PHE A 181 0.16 -14.15 -10.62
CA PHE A 181 1.43 -13.58 -10.18
C PHE A 181 1.60 -12.14 -10.65
N LEU A 182 1.36 -11.86 -11.93
CA LEU A 182 1.43 -10.50 -12.46
C LEU A 182 0.37 -9.58 -11.82
N PHE A 183 -0.86 -10.06 -11.62
CA PHE A 183 -1.89 -9.28 -10.91
C PHE A 183 -1.48 -8.97 -9.48
N GLY A 184 -0.93 -9.93 -8.75
CA GLY A 184 -0.42 -9.73 -7.39
C GLY A 184 0.72 -8.72 -7.35
N ALA A 185 1.69 -8.88 -8.26
CA ALA A 185 2.85 -8.02 -8.35
C ALA A 185 2.46 -6.56 -8.67
N ILE A 186 1.62 -6.34 -9.68
CA ILE A 186 1.13 -5.01 -10.05
C ILE A 186 0.32 -4.39 -8.89
N THR A 187 -0.53 -5.18 -8.22
CA THR A 187 -1.32 -4.68 -7.09
C THR A 187 -0.43 -4.28 -5.91
N SER A 188 0.66 -5.01 -5.66
CA SER A 188 1.64 -4.69 -4.62
C SER A 188 2.37 -3.38 -4.91
N VAL A 189 2.90 -3.24 -6.13
CA VAL A 189 3.55 -2.00 -6.59
C VAL A 189 2.60 -0.80 -6.50
N LEU A 190 1.35 -0.96 -6.93
CA LEU A 190 0.31 0.07 -6.81
C LEU A 190 0.01 0.42 -5.34
N SER A 191 -0.01 -0.58 -4.46
CA SER A 191 -0.25 -0.39 -3.02
C SER A 191 0.83 0.48 -2.38
N GLY A 192 2.10 0.18 -2.62
CA GLY A 192 3.22 1.00 -2.14
C GLY A 192 3.20 2.42 -2.72
N PHE A 193 2.96 2.54 -4.03
CA PHE A 193 2.91 3.84 -4.70
C PHE A 193 1.77 4.74 -4.18
N LEU A 194 0.56 4.20 -4.04
CA LEU A 194 -0.60 4.94 -3.54
C LEU A 194 -0.40 5.38 -2.08
N GLY A 195 0.21 4.52 -1.25
CA GLY A 195 0.62 4.85 0.11
C GLY A 195 1.59 6.03 0.13
N MET A 196 2.66 5.97 -0.67
CA MET A 196 3.63 7.07 -0.78
C MET A 196 2.96 8.37 -1.23
N LYS A 197 2.06 8.33 -2.21
CA LYS A 197 1.35 9.52 -2.71
C LYS A 197 0.51 10.20 -1.64
N ILE A 198 -0.21 9.45 -0.80
CA ILE A 198 -0.96 10.09 0.28
C ILE A 198 -0.06 10.58 1.41
N ALA A 199 1.00 9.86 1.76
CA ALA A 199 1.93 10.27 2.81
C ALA A 199 2.67 11.58 2.45
N THR A 200 3.24 11.64 1.24
CA THR A 200 3.89 12.84 0.70
C THR A 200 2.93 14.00 0.45
N TYR A 201 1.63 13.74 0.35
CA TYR A 201 0.59 14.77 0.31
C TYR A 201 0.21 15.27 1.72
N ALA A 202 0.25 14.40 2.73
CA ALA A 202 -0.28 14.68 4.06
C ALA A 202 0.75 15.25 5.04
N ASN A 203 2.04 15.01 4.83
CA ASN A 203 3.13 15.42 5.71
C ASN A 203 3.10 16.94 6.01
N ALA A 204 3.19 17.82 5.01
CA ALA A 204 3.19 19.28 5.25
C ALA A 204 1.83 19.80 5.74
N ARG A 205 0.73 19.14 5.36
CA ARG A 205 -0.62 19.45 5.90
C ARG A 205 -0.70 19.17 7.39
N THR A 206 -0.06 18.10 7.84
CA THR A 206 0.04 17.75 9.26
C THR A 206 0.86 18.79 10.00
N THR A 207 1.98 19.25 9.43
CA THR A 207 2.81 20.33 9.99
C THR A 207 2.01 21.63 10.15
N LEU A 208 1.23 22.03 9.14
CA LEU A 208 0.39 23.23 9.24
C LEU A 208 -0.71 23.11 10.28
N GLU A 209 -1.35 21.95 10.40
CA GLU A 209 -2.37 21.72 11.42
C GLU A 209 -1.78 21.61 12.84
N ALA A 210 -0.49 21.26 12.99
CA ALA A 210 0.20 21.25 14.28
C ALA A 210 0.24 22.63 14.93
N ARG A 211 0.18 23.71 14.12
CA ARG A 211 0.07 25.09 14.61
C ARG A 211 -1.21 25.35 15.42
N LYS A 212 -2.26 24.54 15.21
CA LYS A 212 -3.55 24.60 15.91
C LYS A 212 -3.63 23.62 17.09
N GLY A 213 -2.52 22.93 17.38
CA GLY A 213 -2.40 21.96 18.47
C GLY A 213 -2.41 20.51 17.99
N VAL A 214 -2.03 19.64 18.92
CA VAL A 214 -1.78 18.21 18.67
C VAL A 214 -3.00 17.45 18.15
N GLY A 215 -4.20 17.82 18.59
CA GLY A 215 -5.44 17.17 18.14
C GLY A 215 -5.70 17.36 16.64
N LYS A 216 -5.48 18.56 16.11
CA LYS A 216 -5.71 18.83 14.69
C LYS A 216 -4.66 18.15 13.79
N ALA A 217 -3.39 18.19 14.19
CA ALA A 217 -2.33 17.45 13.50
C ALA A 217 -2.61 15.94 13.49
N PHE A 218 -2.97 15.37 14.65
CA PHE A 218 -3.28 13.94 14.75
C PHE A 218 -4.42 13.55 13.82
N ILE A 219 -5.50 14.33 13.75
CA ILE A 219 -6.64 14.03 12.88
C ILE A 219 -6.21 14.02 11.41
N THR A 220 -5.40 14.98 10.97
CA THR A 220 -4.90 15.03 9.58
C THR A 220 -4.00 13.84 9.27
N ALA A 221 -3.07 13.50 10.15
CA ALA A 221 -2.19 12.34 10.00
C ALA A 221 -2.98 11.03 10.00
N PHE A 222 -3.88 10.83 10.98
CA PHE A 222 -4.67 9.62 11.13
C PHE A 222 -5.64 9.42 9.96
N ARG A 223 -6.29 10.49 9.47
CA ARG A 223 -7.13 10.41 8.26
C ARG A 223 -6.32 10.01 7.04
N SER A 224 -5.11 10.53 6.89
CA SER A 224 -4.22 10.20 5.78
C SER A 224 -3.74 8.75 5.85
N GLY A 225 -3.40 8.26 7.05
CA GLY A 225 -3.13 6.84 7.27
C GLY A 225 -4.34 5.94 6.97
N ALA A 226 -5.55 6.39 7.31
CA ALA A 226 -6.78 5.69 6.97
C ALA A 226 -6.98 5.61 5.44
N VAL A 227 -6.70 6.68 4.68
CA VAL A 227 -6.77 6.65 3.20
C VAL A 227 -5.92 5.50 2.66
N MET A 228 -4.67 5.37 3.12
CA MET A 228 -3.79 4.27 2.72
C MET A 228 -4.40 2.92 3.12
N GLY A 229 -4.73 2.71 4.40
CA GLY A 229 -5.24 1.43 4.88
C GLY A 229 -6.51 0.94 4.17
N PHE A 230 -7.51 1.81 3.97
CA PHE A 230 -8.74 1.45 3.28
C PHE A 230 -8.55 1.22 1.79
N LEU A 231 -7.71 2.04 1.13
CA LEU A 231 -7.45 1.88 -0.29
C LEU A 231 -6.72 0.56 -0.57
N LEU A 232 -5.73 0.21 0.25
CA LEU A 232 -4.98 -1.05 0.14
C LEU A 232 -5.89 -2.27 0.39
N ALA A 233 -6.63 -2.25 1.50
CA ALA A 233 -7.52 -3.37 1.86
C ALA A 233 -8.63 -3.58 0.81
N ALA A 234 -9.28 -2.49 0.37
CA ALA A 234 -10.36 -2.58 -0.59
C ALA A 234 -9.87 -2.94 -2.00
N ASN A 235 -8.75 -2.38 -2.45
CA ASN A 235 -8.19 -2.69 -3.77
C ASN A 235 -7.68 -4.15 -3.82
N GLY A 236 -6.98 -4.61 -2.78
CA GLY A 236 -6.55 -6.01 -2.68
C GLY A 236 -7.73 -6.99 -2.70
N LEU A 237 -8.81 -6.67 -1.98
CA LEU A 237 -10.04 -7.45 -2.01
C LEU A 237 -10.72 -7.46 -3.39
N LEU A 238 -10.85 -6.29 -4.01
CA LEU A 238 -11.52 -6.16 -5.29
C LEU A 238 -10.74 -6.87 -6.42
N VAL A 239 -9.43 -6.71 -6.48
CA VAL A 239 -8.60 -7.38 -7.49
C VAL A 239 -8.64 -8.90 -7.32
N LEU A 240 -8.52 -9.41 -6.09
CA LEU A 240 -8.63 -10.84 -5.82
C LEU A 240 -10.01 -11.39 -6.23
N TYR A 241 -11.09 -10.67 -5.87
CA TYR A 241 -12.45 -11.05 -6.25
C TYR A 241 -12.65 -11.07 -7.77
N ILE A 242 -12.15 -10.06 -8.49
CA ILE A 242 -12.21 -10.00 -9.95
C ILE A 242 -11.41 -11.15 -10.56
N ALA A 243 -10.19 -11.42 -10.06
CA ALA A 243 -9.35 -12.51 -10.56
C ALA A 243 -10.03 -13.88 -10.40
N ILE A 244 -10.65 -14.15 -9.25
CA ILE A 244 -11.40 -15.39 -9.00
C ILE A 244 -12.55 -15.54 -10.01
N ASN A 245 -13.35 -14.50 -10.23
CA ASN A 245 -14.48 -14.55 -11.16
C ASN A 245 -14.03 -14.69 -12.61
N LEU A 246 -12.96 -14.01 -13.02
CA LEU A 246 -12.40 -14.15 -14.37
C LEU A 246 -11.86 -15.56 -14.62
N PHE A 247 -11.14 -16.14 -13.64
CA PHE A 247 -10.57 -17.47 -13.79
C PHE A 247 -11.69 -18.53 -13.78
N LYS A 248 -12.78 -18.29 -13.04
CA LYS A 248 -13.94 -19.19 -12.95
C LYS A 248 -14.59 -19.41 -14.32
N LEU A 249 -14.56 -18.41 -15.21
CA LEU A 249 -15.05 -18.54 -16.58
C LEU A 249 -14.31 -19.62 -17.40
N TYR A 250 -13.03 -19.85 -17.11
CA TYR A 250 -12.22 -20.87 -17.79
C TYR A 250 -12.28 -22.23 -17.09
N TYR A 251 -12.12 -22.24 -15.76
CA TYR A 251 -12.02 -23.49 -14.99
C TYR A 251 -13.38 -24.19 -14.84
N GLY A 252 -14.49 -23.45 -14.80
CA GLY A 252 -15.83 -24.00 -14.59
C GLY A 252 -15.91 -24.70 -13.23
N ASP A 253 -16.11 -26.02 -13.26
CA ASP A 253 -16.22 -26.87 -12.06
C ASP A 253 -14.86 -27.30 -11.49
N ASP A 254 -13.74 -27.03 -12.17
CA ASP A 254 -12.39 -27.35 -11.68
C ASP A 254 -11.89 -26.27 -10.69
N TRP A 255 -12.46 -26.28 -9.48
CA TRP A 255 -12.12 -25.29 -8.44
C TRP A 255 -10.76 -25.55 -7.79
N GLU A 256 -10.26 -26.80 -7.81
CA GLU A 256 -8.90 -27.11 -7.39
C GLU A 256 -7.90 -26.31 -8.24
N GLY A 257 -7.94 -26.50 -9.57
CA GLY A 257 -7.03 -25.81 -10.48
C GLY A 257 -7.22 -24.29 -10.49
N LEU A 258 -8.46 -23.81 -10.31
CA LEU A 258 -8.77 -22.39 -10.17
C LEU A 258 -8.03 -21.76 -8.99
N PHE A 259 -8.22 -22.29 -7.78
CA PHE A 259 -7.67 -21.69 -6.58
C PHE A 259 -6.18 -22.00 -6.43
N GLU A 260 -5.68 -23.12 -6.98
CA GLU A 260 -4.25 -23.37 -7.17
C GLU A 260 -3.64 -22.27 -8.03
N ALA A 261 -4.25 -21.92 -9.17
CA ALA A 261 -3.76 -20.84 -10.02
C ALA A 261 -3.83 -19.46 -9.34
N ILE A 262 -4.84 -19.20 -8.51
CA ILE A 262 -4.97 -17.94 -7.76
C ILE A 262 -3.85 -17.79 -6.71
N THR A 263 -3.21 -18.85 -6.23
CA THR A 263 -2.09 -18.74 -5.26
C THR A 263 -0.93 -17.88 -5.77
N GLY A 264 -0.74 -17.79 -7.08
CA GLY A 264 0.23 -16.89 -7.70
C GLY A 264 0.01 -15.42 -7.31
N TYR A 265 -1.21 -15.01 -6.99
CA TYR A 265 -1.53 -13.66 -6.52
C TYR A 265 -0.78 -13.29 -5.23
N GLY A 266 -0.77 -14.18 -4.24
CA GLY A 266 0.01 -14.01 -3.00
C GLY A 266 1.51 -13.98 -3.28
N LEU A 267 1.99 -14.93 -4.09
CA LEU A 267 3.40 -15.01 -4.50
C LEU A 267 3.88 -13.72 -5.17
N GLY A 268 3.10 -13.17 -6.10
CA GLY A 268 3.41 -11.90 -6.76
C GLY A 268 3.44 -10.74 -5.79
N GLY A 269 2.47 -10.68 -4.87
CA GLY A 269 2.38 -9.63 -3.87
C GLY A 269 3.61 -9.52 -2.98
N SER A 270 3.99 -10.64 -2.36
CA SER A 270 5.14 -10.70 -1.44
C SER A 270 6.48 -10.62 -2.16
N SER A 271 6.58 -11.13 -3.40
CA SER A 271 7.80 -11.00 -4.20
C SER A 271 8.16 -9.53 -4.42
N MET A 272 7.19 -8.69 -4.78
CA MET A 272 7.45 -7.26 -4.97
C MET A 272 7.64 -6.54 -3.63
N ALA A 273 6.92 -6.97 -2.58
CA ALA A 273 7.05 -6.41 -1.24
C ALA A 273 8.44 -6.62 -0.65
N LEU A 274 9.06 -7.78 -0.91
CA LEU A 274 10.43 -8.09 -0.47
C LEU A 274 11.41 -7.03 -0.99
N PHE A 275 11.38 -6.73 -2.29
CA PHE A 275 12.26 -5.72 -2.87
C PHE A 275 11.94 -4.33 -2.34
N GLY A 276 10.66 -3.94 -2.25
CA GLY A 276 10.27 -2.63 -1.73
C GLY A 276 10.69 -2.40 -0.27
N ARG A 277 10.60 -3.44 0.58
CA ARG A 277 11.06 -3.33 1.98
C ARG A 277 12.57 -3.30 2.11
N VAL A 278 13.28 -4.11 1.33
CA VAL A 278 14.74 -4.16 1.39
C VAL A 278 15.35 -2.91 0.76
N GLY A 279 14.93 -2.54 -0.44
CA GLY A 279 15.40 -1.36 -1.17
C GLY A 279 15.07 -0.07 -0.45
N GLY A 280 13.77 0.16 -0.16
CA GLY A 280 13.32 1.30 0.62
C GLY A 280 13.93 1.34 2.04
N GLY A 281 14.06 0.19 2.70
CA GLY A 281 14.67 0.06 4.03
C GLY A 281 16.15 0.42 4.07
N ILE A 282 16.93 -0.01 3.07
CA ILE A 282 18.34 0.39 2.92
C ILE A 282 18.44 1.90 2.69
N TYR A 283 17.57 2.46 1.83
CA TYR A 283 17.58 3.89 1.54
C TYR A 283 17.30 4.74 2.80
N THR A 284 16.21 4.46 3.51
CA THR A 284 15.85 5.21 4.73
C THR A 284 16.91 5.07 5.81
N LYS A 285 17.34 3.85 6.14
CA LYS A 285 18.26 3.67 7.27
C LYS A 285 19.68 4.14 7.01
N ALA A 286 20.13 4.16 5.76
CA ALA A 286 21.39 4.81 5.42
C ALA A 286 21.33 6.33 5.62
N ALA A 287 20.21 6.96 5.26
CA ALA A 287 20.02 8.40 5.40
C ALA A 287 19.80 8.83 6.85
N ASP A 288 18.88 8.16 7.56
CA ASP A 288 18.55 8.34 8.99
C ASP A 288 19.81 8.29 9.86
N VAL A 289 20.54 7.16 9.83
CA VAL A 289 21.76 6.97 10.62
C VAL A 289 22.85 8.01 10.27
N GLY A 290 22.98 8.35 8.98
CA GLY A 290 23.96 9.35 8.55
C GLY A 290 23.61 10.77 9.00
N ALA A 291 22.34 11.15 8.91
CA ALA A 291 21.82 12.45 9.32
C ALA A 291 21.98 12.63 10.84
N ASP A 292 21.54 11.64 11.61
CA ASP A 292 21.50 11.69 13.06
C ASP A 292 22.88 11.68 13.70
N LEU A 293 23.79 10.82 13.25
CA LEU A 293 25.12 10.73 13.84
C LEU A 293 25.92 12.02 13.62
N VAL A 294 25.99 12.49 12.39
CA VAL A 294 26.77 13.70 12.08
C VAL A 294 26.09 14.95 12.64
N GLY A 295 24.76 15.03 12.53
CA GLY A 295 24.00 16.18 13.01
C GLY A 295 24.02 16.29 14.54
N LYS A 296 23.45 15.29 15.23
CA LYS A 296 23.18 15.34 16.67
C LYS A 296 24.43 15.08 17.50
N VAL A 297 25.25 14.09 17.10
CA VAL A 297 26.37 13.63 17.93
C VAL A 297 27.66 14.40 17.64
N GLU A 298 28.01 14.62 16.38
CA GLU A 298 29.28 15.27 16.03
C GLU A 298 29.17 16.80 15.99
N ARG A 299 28.12 17.33 15.36
CA ARG A 299 27.97 18.77 15.11
C ARG A 299 27.07 19.50 16.10
N ASN A 300 26.40 18.77 17.00
CA ASN A 300 25.47 19.31 17.98
C ASN A 300 24.42 20.25 17.35
N ILE A 301 23.94 19.92 16.14
CA ILE A 301 22.79 20.58 15.53
C ILE A 301 21.52 19.76 15.80
N PRO A 302 20.33 20.39 15.84
CA PRO A 302 19.07 19.68 15.99
C PRO A 302 18.86 18.58 14.94
N GLU A 303 18.02 17.60 15.29
CA GLU A 303 17.46 16.64 14.34
C GLU A 303 16.63 17.37 13.27
N ASP A 304 16.64 16.86 12.04
CA ASP A 304 16.00 17.49 10.86
C ASP A 304 16.46 18.94 10.56
N ASP A 305 17.64 19.33 11.03
CA ASP A 305 18.15 20.69 10.76
C ASP A 305 18.42 20.90 9.26
N PRO A 306 17.92 21.98 8.63
CA PRO A 306 18.05 22.22 7.19
C PRO A 306 19.49 22.41 6.71
N ARG A 307 20.46 22.60 7.62
CA ARG A 307 21.89 22.66 7.29
C ARG A 307 22.50 21.29 7.04
N ASN A 308 21.84 20.22 7.50
CA ASN A 308 22.30 18.86 7.31
C ASN A 308 21.84 18.34 5.93
N PRO A 309 22.78 18.02 5.01
CA PRO A 309 22.43 17.61 3.65
C PRO A 309 21.70 16.26 3.58
N ALA A 310 21.75 15.45 4.64
CA ALA A 310 21.11 14.13 4.68
C ALA A 310 19.61 14.17 5.01
N VAL A 311 19.09 15.29 5.55
CA VAL A 311 17.71 15.40 6.06
C VAL A 311 16.65 15.21 4.97
N ILE A 312 16.90 15.66 3.74
CA ILE A 312 15.98 15.42 2.63
C ILE A 312 15.93 13.92 2.28
N ALA A 313 17.08 13.24 2.29
CA ALA A 313 17.12 11.81 2.01
C ALA A 313 16.45 10.99 3.13
N ASP A 314 16.56 11.45 4.37
CA ASP A 314 15.90 10.83 5.53
C ASP A 314 14.37 10.90 5.41
N ASN A 315 13.84 12.12 5.24
CA ASN A 315 12.40 12.35 5.07
C ASN A 315 11.83 11.70 3.79
N VAL A 316 12.64 11.59 2.72
CA VAL A 316 12.27 10.79 1.53
C VAL A 316 12.23 9.30 1.89
N GLY A 317 13.22 8.85 2.66
CA GLY A 317 13.33 7.51 3.23
C GLY A 317 12.06 7.04 3.92
N ASP A 318 11.48 7.85 4.79
CA ASP A 318 10.23 7.52 5.49
C ASP A 318 9.08 7.18 4.51
N ASN A 319 9.02 7.89 3.38
CA ASN A 319 7.95 7.68 2.40
C ASN A 319 8.21 6.46 1.51
N VAL A 320 9.47 6.12 1.22
CA VAL A 320 9.81 5.00 0.32
C VAL A 320 9.99 3.68 1.07
N GLY A 321 10.56 3.70 2.27
CA GLY A 321 10.73 2.52 3.11
C GLY A 321 9.50 2.28 3.99
N ASP A 322 9.26 3.20 4.93
CA ASP A 322 8.30 3.00 5.99
C ASP A 322 6.85 3.07 5.50
N ILE A 323 6.58 3.78 4.41
CA ILE A 323 5.24 3.80 3.78
C ILE A 323 5.14 2.85 2.60
N ALA A 324 5.92 3.05 1.52
CA ALA A 324 5.72 2.25 0.31
C ALA A 324 6.08 0.78 0.52
N GLY A 325 7.20 0.50 1.19
CA GLY A 325 7.60 -0.87 1.55
C GLY A 325 6.60 -1.54 2.48
N MET A 326 6.15 -0.87 3.54
CA MET A 326 5.13 -1.40 4.46
C MET A 326 3.78 -1.65 3.76
N GLY A 327 3.36 -0.76 2.86
CA GLY A 327 2.12 -0.91 2.12
C GLY A 327 2.10 -2.17 1.26
N SER A 328 3.19 -2.42 0.54
CA SER A 328 3.38 -3.65 -0.25
C SER A 328 3.45 -4.90 0.62
N ASP A 329 4.11 -4.83 1.79
CA ASP A 329 4.26 -5.94 2.75
C ASP A 329 2.91 -6.38 3.35
N LEU A 330 2.11 -5.42 3.81
CA LEU A 330 0.76 -5.71 4.34
C LEU A 330 -0.17 -6.23 3.25
N PHE A 331 -0.04 -5.76 2.01
CA PHE A 331 -0.76 -6.32 0.88
C PHE A 331 -0.36 -7.79 0.62
N GLY A 332 0.94 -8.11 0.61
CA GLY A 332 1.44 -9.48 0.46
C GLY A 332 0.87 -10.41 1.53
N SER A 333 0.93 -9.97 2.79
CA SER A 333 0.35 -10.70 3.94
C SER A 333 -1.15 -10.99 3.77
N TYR A 334 -1.93 -9.99 3.30
CA TYR A 334 -3.35 -10.16 3.01
C TYR A 334 -3.59 -11.16 1.87
N ALA A 335 -2.85 -11.03 0.77
CA ALA A 335 -2.99 -11.84 -0.42
C ALA A 335 -2.65 -13.31 -0.14
N GLU A 336 -1.52 -13.58 0.53
CA GLU A 336 -1.10 -14.92 0.91
C GLU A 336 -2.07 -15.57 1.88
N SER A 337 -2.49 -14.87 2.94
CA SER A 337 -3.44 -15.42 3.92
C SER A 337 -4.77 -15.82 3.25
N SER A 338 -5.25 -14.98 2.32
CA SER A 338 -6.48 -15.26 1.56
C SER A 338 -6.29 -16.45 0.61
N CYS A 339 -5.19 -16.47 -0.16
CA CYS A 339 -4.91 -17.55 -1.10
C CYS A 339 -4.68 -18.90 -0.41
N ALA A 340 -4.00 -18.92 0.74
CA ALA A 340 -3.77 -20.12 1.53
C ALA A 340 -5.09 -20.71 2.06
N ALA A 341 -6.01 -19.86 2.53
CA ALA A 341 -7.34 -20.31 2.92
C ALA A 341 -8.13 -20.87 1.73
N LEU A 342 -8.05 -20.21 0.57
CA LEU A 342 -8.75 -20.62 -0.64
C LEU A 342 -8.24 -21.97 -1.19
N VAL A 343 -6.93 -22.19 -1.29
CA VAL A 343 -6.40 -23.45 -1.85
C VAL A 343 -6.72 -24.67 -0.97
N VAL A 344 -6.81 -24.50 0.35
CA VAL A 344 -7.24 -25.58 1.24
C VAL A 344 -8.75 -25.79 1.15
N ALA A 345 -9.52 -24.72 1.03
CA ALA A 345 -10.97 -24.78 0.90
C ALA A 345 -11.42 -25.39 -0.45
N SER A 346 -10.64 -25.23 -1.52
CA SER A 346 -10.98 -25.76 -2.86
C SER A 346 -10.99 -27.29 -2.93
N ILE A 347 -10.13 -27.96 -2.16
CA ILE A 347 -10.07 -29.42 -2.03
C ILE A 347 -10.84 -29.95 -0.80
N SER A 348 -11.55 -29.06 -0.11
CA SER A 348 -12.45 -29.37 1.01
C SER A 348 -13.89 -29.49 0.51
N SER A 349 -14.87 -29.77 1.39
CA SER A 349 -16.27 -29.90 0.94
C SER A 349 -16.79 -28.66 0.22
N PHE A 350 -16.25 -27.48 0.53
CA PHE A 350 -16.67 -26.22 -0.10
C PHE A 350 -16.38 -26.20 -1.60
N GLY A 351 -15.18 -26.59 -2.01
CA GLY A 351 -14.84 -26.65 -3.44
C GLY A 351 -15.35 -27.91 -4.14
N ILE A 352 -15.38 -29.06 -3.45
CA ILE A 352 -15.90 -30.32 -4.03
C ILE A 352 -17.40 -30.22 -4.32
N ASN A 353 -18.18 -29.58 -3.43
CA ASN A 353 -19.62 -29.39 -3.63
C ASN A 353 -19.96 -28.10 -4.42
N HIS A 354 -18.95 -27.36 -4.87
CA HIS A 354 -19.09 -26.08 -5.58
C HIS A 354 -19.95 -25.05 -4.83
N GLU A 355 -19.82 -24.99 -3.49
CA GLU A 355 -20.52 -24.02 -2.65
C GLU A 355 -19.75 -22.69 -2.62
N PHE A 356 -20.20 -21.71 -3.40
CA PHE A 356 -19.44 -20.46 -3.61
C PHE A 356 -19.35 -19.61 -2.34
N THR A 357 -20.43 -19.51 -1.56
CA THR A 357 -20.46 -18.70 -0.34
C THR A 357 -19.45 -19.16 0.72
N PRO A 358 -19.41 -20.44 1.15
CA PRO A 358 -18.38 -20.95 2.05
C PRO A 358 -16.97 -20.89 1.47
N MET A 359 -16.83 -21.06 0.15
CA MET A 359 -15.54 -20.95 -0.54
C MET A 359 -14.96 -19.53 -0.41
N CYS A 360 -15.79 -18.51 -0.57
CA CYS A 360 -15.41 -17.10 -0.41
C CYS A 360 -15.43 -16.59 1.04
N TYR A 361 -15.52 -17.48 2.04
CA TYR A 361 -15.45 -17.12 3.45
C TYR A 361 -14.30 -16.16 3.83
N PRO A 362 -13.03 -16.39 3.41
CA PRO A 362 -11.95 -15.43 3.72
C PRO A 362 -12.22 -14.01 3.17
N LEU A 363 -12.79 -13.91 1.96
CA LEU A 363 -13.12 -12.61 1.35
C LEU A 363 -14.30 -11.94 2.06
N LEU A 364 -15.28 -12.71 2.54
CA LEU A 364 -16.40 -12.19 3.35
C LEU A 364 -15.92 -11.65 4.70
N VAL A 365 -14.99 -12.35 5.35
CA VAL A 365 -14.35 -11.87 6.58
C VAL A 365 -13.63 -10.54 6.32
N SER A 366 -12.84 -10.43 5.26
CA SER A 366 -12.19 -9.16 4.88
C SER A 366 -13.20 -8.06 4.53
N SER A 367 -14.31 -8.40 3.88
CA SER A 367 -15.38 -7.46 3.52
C SER A 367 -16.02 -6.83 4.77
N VAL A 368 -16.36 -7.66 5.77
CA VAL A 368 -16.87 -7.18 7.06
C VAL A 368 -15.79 -6.42 7.82
N GLY A 369 -14.53 -6.85 7.71
CA GLY A 369 -13.38 -6.14 8.27
C GLY A 369 -13.28 -4.68 7.80
N ILE A 370 -13.51 -4.42 6.52
CA ILE A 370 -13.56 -3.04 5.98
C ILE A 370 -14.65 -2.22 6.68
N LEU A 371 -15.87 -2.76 6.82
CA LEU A 371 -16.97 -2.05 7.46
C LEU A 371 -16.70 -1.80 8.96
N VAL A 372 -16.16 -2.80 9.66
CA VAL A 372 -15.78 -2.68 11.08
C VAL A 372 -14.69 -1.63 11.27
N CYS A 373 -13.65 -1.64 10.44
CA CYS A 373 -12.59 -0.65 10.48
C CYS A 373 -13.12 0.75 10.18
N LEU A 374 -14.09 0.89 9.25
CA LEU A 374 -14.72 2.17 8.95
C LEU A 374 -15.40 2.74 10.19
N ILE A 375 -16.23 1.94 10.87
CA ILE A 375 -16.89 2.34 12.12
C ILE A 375 -15.85 2.68 13.19
N THR A 376 -14.79 1.88 13.31
CA THR A 376 -13.72 2.10 14.29
C THR A 376 -12.98 3.41 14.05
N THR A 377 -12.72 3.75 12.79
CA THR A 377 -12.04 4.98 12.38
C THR A 377 -12.80 6.22 12.85
N LEU A 378 -14.14 6.20 12.81
CA LEU A 378 -15.00 7.30 13.29
C LEU A 378 -14.80 7.63 14.77
N PHE A 379 -14.39 6.66 15.60
CA PHE A 379 -14.06 6.93 17.00
C PHE A 379 -12.84 7.83 17.14
N ALA A 380 -11.79 7.61 16.34
CA ALA A 380 -10.59 8.44 16.39
C ALA A 380 -10.74 9.76 15.61
N THR A 381 -11.61 9.83 14.59
CA THR A 381 -11.72 11.02 13.73
C THR A 381 -12.87 11.98 14.08
N ASN A 382 -13.94 11.49 14.72
CA ASN A 382 -15.16 12.25 14.96
C ASN A 382 -15.62 12.25 16.42
N PHE A 383 -15.52 11.11 17.13
CA PHE A 383 -16.08 11.00 18.48
C PHE A 383 -15.11 11.43 19.60
N PHE A 384 -13.80 11.32 19.37
CA PHE A 384 -12.79 11.75 20.33
C PHE A 384 -11.86 12.82 19.72
N GLU A 385 -11.55 13.84 20.51
CA GLU A 385 -10.54 14.84 20.18
C GLU A 385 -9.42 14.78 21.22
N ILE A 386 -8.18 14.73 20.75
CA ILE A 386 -6.99 14.68 21.58
C ILE A 386 -6.65 16.09 22.05
N LYS A 387 -6.49 16.26 23.37
CA LYS A 387 -6.14 17.56 23.98
C LYS A 387 -4.72 17.57 24.52
N ALA A 388 -4.19 16.42 24.93
CA ALA A 388 -2.85 16.29 25.49
C ALA A 388 -2.02 15.23 24.74
N VAL A 389 -0.70 15.44 24.67
CA VAL A 389 0.24 14.52 23.99
C VAL A 389 0.13 13.09 24.52
N LYS A 390 -0.05 12.93 25.85
CA LYS A 390 -0.23 11.62 26.51
C LYS A 390 -1.46 10.82 26.05
N GLU A 391 -2.40 11.43 25.32
CA GLU A 391 -3.62 10.79 24.86
C GLU A 391 -3.47 10.20 23.44
N ILE A 392 -2.36 10.47 22.74
CA ILE A 392 -2.09 9.97 21.38
C ILE A 392 -2.01 8.44 21.37
N GLU A 393 -1.08 7.86 22.13
CA GLU A 393 -0.90 6.40 22.19
C GLU A 393 -2.15 5.66 22.69
N PRO A 394 -2.84 6.09 23.78
CA PRO A 394 -4.10 5.48 24.19
C PRO A 394 -5.17 5.52 23.10
N THR A 395 -5.23 6.59 22.29
CA THR A 395 -6.20 6.71 21.20
C THR A 395 -5.91 5.70 20.09
N LEU A 396 -4.64 5.54 19.69
CA LEU A 396 -4.23 4.52 18.72
C LEU A 396 -4.49 3.11 19.26
N LYS A 397 -4.19 2.84 20.54
CA LYS A 397 -4.48 1.55 21.18
C LYS A 397 -5.97 1.25 21.25
N LYS A 398 -6.82 2.26 21.51
CA LYS A 398 -8.28 2.11 21.46
C LYS A 398 -8.78 1.68 20.09
N GLN A 399 -8.15 2.13 19.00
CA GLN A 399 -8.52 1.67 17.65
C GLN A 399 -8.35 0.15 17.52
N LEU A 400 -7.24 -0.41 18.00
CA LEU A 400 -7.02 -1.86 18.00
C LEU A 400 -8.03 -2.61 18.86
N ILE A 401 -8.34 -2.10 20.05
CA ILE A 401 -9.30 -2.74 20.98
C ILE A 401 -10.71 -2.72 20.38
N ILE A 402 -11.17 -1.57 19.89
CA ILE A 402 -12.51 -1.39 19.32
C ILE A 402 -12.65 -2.27 18.07
N SER A 403 -11.68 -2.24 17.15
CA SER A 403 -11.73 -3.05 15.94
C SER A 403 -11.73 -4.54 16.27
N THR A 404 -10.94 -4.99 17.25
CA THR A 404 -10.92 -6.40 17.68
C THR A 404 -12.26 -6.85 18.25
N ILE A 405 -12.88 -6.07 19.13
CA ILE A 405 -14.18 -6.40 19.72
C ILE A 405 -15.25 -6.46 18.64
N LEU A 406 -15.34 -5.42 17.79
CA LEU A 406 -16.32 -5.37 16.72
C LEU A 406 -16.10 -6.47 15.68
N MET A 407 -14.84 -6.78 15.35
CA MET A 407 -14.51 -7.83 14.39
C MET A 407 -14.78 -9.22 14.95
N THR A 408 -14.63 -9.44 16.26
CA THR A 408 -15.03 -10.71 16.90
C THR A 408 -16.53 -10.97 16.71
N VAL A 409 -17.36 -9.96 16.91
CA VAL A 409 -18.81 -10.04 16.62
C VAL A 409 -19.07 -10.20 15.13
N GLY A 410 -18.35 -9.45 14.28
CA GLY A 410 -18.45 -9.53 12.83
C GLY A 410 -18.14 -10.93 12.30
N VAL A 411 -17.04 -11.54 12.73
CA VAL A 411 -16.65 -12.91 12.36
C VAL A 411 -17.69 -13.90 12.86
N ALA A 412 -18.17 -13.78 14.10
CA ALA A 412 -19.22 -14.68 14.61
C ALA A 412 -20.50 -14.63 13.74
N LEU A 413 -20.90 -13.44 13.27
CA LEU A 413 -22.01 -13.28 12.34
C LEU A 413 -21.70 -13.90 10.97
N VAL A 414 -20.52 -13.63 10.40
CA VAL A 414 -20.11 -14.21 9.11
C VAL A 414 -20.07 -15.74 9.18
N SER A 415 -19.50 -16.32 10.24
CA SER A 415 -19.48 -17.78 10.45
C SER A 415 -20.88 -18.37 10.58
N TRP A 416 -21.82 -17.63 11.17
CA TRP A 416 -23.21 -18.09 11.30
C TRP A 416 -23.97 -18.07 9.98
N ILE A 417 -23.78 -17.02 9.16
CA ILE A 417 -24.54 -16.84 7.91
C ILE A 417 -23.91 -17.51 6.69
N ALA A 418 -22.58 -17.59 6.63
CA ALA A 418 -21.83 -17.98 5.43
C ALA A 418 -21.26 -19.40 5.49
N LEU A 419 -21.24 -20.07 6.65
CA LEU A 419 -20.79 -21.44 6.78
C LEU A 419 -21.93 -22.40 7.15
N PRO A 420 -21.95 -23.62 6.59
CA PRO A 420 -22.91 -24.64 7.02
C PRO A 420 -22.58 -25.13 8.44
N PRO A 421 -23.56 -25.66 9.20
CA PRO A 421 -23.33 -26.15 10.57
C PRO A 421 -22.29 -27.28 10.66
N SER A 422 -22.07 -28.01 9.57
CA SER A 422 -21.08 -29.09 9.46
C SER A 422 -20.55 -29.14 8.03
N PHE A 423 -19.24 -29.29 7.89
CA PHE A 423 -18.53 -29.40 6.63
C PHE A 423 -17.27 -30.24 6.80
N THR A 424 -16.56 -30.57 5.72
CA THR A 424 -15.27 -31.24 5.80
C THR A 424 -14.15 -30.33 5.34
N ILE A 425 -13.02 -30.39 6.03
CA ILE A 425 -11.77 -29.73 5.65
C ILE A 425 -10.73 -30.79 5.32
N PHE A 426 -10.01 -30.57 4.22
CA PHE A 426 -8.89 -31.41 3.85
C PHE A 426 -7.80 -31.41 4.94
N ASN A 427 -7.39 -32.61 5.34
CA ASN A 427 -6.37 -32.82 6.36
C ASN A 427 -5.47 -33.98 5.93
N PHE A 428 -4.39 -33.66 5.19
CA PHE A 428 -3.34 -34.59 4.76
C PHE A 428 -3.87 -35.91 4.18
N GLY A 429 -4.79 -35.83 3.21
CA GLY A 429 -5.37 -36.99 2.53
C GLY A 429 -6.67 -37.53 3.14
N ALA A 430 -7.11 -37.00 4.28
CA ALA A 430 -8.41 -37.30 4.88
C ALA A 430 -9.33 -36.07 4.91
N GLN A 431 -10.64 -36.29 4.83
CA GLN A 431 -11.66 -35.25 5.01
C GLN A 431 -12.08 -35.20 6.48
N LYS A 432 -11.66 -34.15 7.20
CA LYS A 432 -11.96 -33.97 8.64
C LYS A 432 -13.28 -33.22 8.80
N VAL A 433 -14.23 -33.79 9.55
CA VAL A 433 -15.49 -33.11 9.86
C VAL A 433 -15.25 -31.96 10.84
N VAL A 434 -15.67 -30.75 10.43
CA VAL A 434 -15.55 -29.49 11.19
C VAL A 434 -16.95 -28.88 11.37
N LYS A 435 -17.12 -28.13 12.46
CA LYS A 435 -18.35 -27.39 12.77
C LYS A 435 -18.06 -25.89 12.64
N ASN A 436 -19.05 -25.10 12.21
CA ASN A 436 -18.90 -23.65 12.03
C ASN A 436 -18.49 -22.88 13.29
N TRP A 437 -18.85 -23.35 14.48
CA TRP A 437 -18.47 -22.74 15.76
C TRP A 437 -17.04 -23.09 16.22
N LYS A 438 -16.39 -24.09 15.61
CA LYS A 438 -14.99 -24.41 15.87
C LYS A 438 -14.09 -23.41 15.15
N LEU A 439 -14.09 -22.18 15.64
CA LEU A 439 -13.15 -21.10 15.29
C LEU A 439 -11.78 -21.27 15.97
N GLN A 440 -11.63 -22.25 16.86
CA GLN A 440 -10.38 -22.56 17.56
C GLN A 440 -9.93 -23.99 17.28
N TYR A 441 -8.72 -24.08 16.73
CA TYR A 441 -7.95 -25.31 16.58
C TYR A 441 -7.59 -25.82 17.98
N TYR A 442 -8.30 -26.82 18.48
CA TYR A 442 -7.76 -27.67 19.53
C TYR A 442 -6.93 -28.75 18.83
N PRO A 443 -5.61 -28.85 19.10
CA PRO A 443 -4.90 -30.08 18.78
C PRO A 443 -5.51 -31.23 19.60
N PRO A 444 -5.39 -32.47 19.11
CA PRO A 444 -5.98 -33.65 19.74
C PRO A 444 -5.53 -33.87 21.18
#